data_AF-A0A9P8BEW1-F1
#
_entry.id   AF-A0A9P8BEW1-F1
#
_cell.length_a   1.000
_cell.length_b   1.000
_cell.length_c   1.000
_cell.angle_alpha   90.00
_cell.angle_beta   90.00
_cell.angle_gamma   90.00
#
_symmetry.space_group_name_H-M   'P 1'
#
loop_
_entity.id
_entity.type
_entity.pdbx_description
1 polymer ?
#
loop_
_entity_poly.entity_id
_entity_poly.type
_entity_poly.pdbx_seq_one_letter_code
_entity_poly.pdbx_strand_id
1 'polypeptide(L)'
;MRLTIKSIHGADSTPDFIWQTLDFLEEHEDDCPCWIYDANAGKMSNILYHKGSEALPSNWVAIGDAVTKLNPIYGQGTTKAVIDVVTLDSIFRATPASQGLAPDLPKKFFVKRAPRVLGLWEGTKAPDYSYATTQPAKGKTNAAGTYARNLGLTTNKAGREDLRLAKVFYHVQSCVAPPTDLLSPVLVAKVVKKWIMG
;
A
#
# COMPACT_ATOMS: atom_id res chain seq x y z
N MET A 1 28.62 0.03 0.39
CA MET A 1 27.18 0.23 0.76
C MET A 1 26.96 1.01 2.08
N ARG A 2 27.90 0.87 3.02
CA ARG A 2 27.84 1.44 4.38
C ARG A 2 27.73 2.97 4.48
N LEU A 3 28.44 3.71 3.62
CA LEU A 3 28.44 5.18 3.63
C LEU A 3 27.05 5.76 3.32
N THR A 4 26.33 5.13 2.40
CA THR A 4 24.97 5.53 2.05
C THR A 4 24.03 5.36 3.23
N ILE A 5 24.10 4.23 3.95
CA ILE A 5 23.23 3.97 5.10
C ILE A 5 23.56 4.89 6.28
N LYS A 6 24.85 5.18 6.52
CA LYS A 6 25.26 6.18 7.53
C LYS A 6 24.76 7.60 7.23
N SER A 7 24.49 7.92 5.97
CA SER A 7 23.92 9.22 5.59
C SER A 7 22.41 9.33 5.85
N ILE A 8 21.74 8.23 6.19
CA ILE A 8 20.29 8.19 6.43
C ILE A 8 20.00 8.69 7.85
N HIS A 9 18.99 9.55 7.99
CA HIS A 9 18.52 10.01 9.28
C HIS A 9 18.05 8.83 10.16
N GLY A 10 18.62 8.70 11.36
CA GLY A 10 18.34 7.58 12.27
C GLY A 10 19.30 6.40 12.16
N ALA A 11 20.38 6.52 11.37
CA ALA A 11 21.42 5.49 11.26
C ALA A 11 21.99 5.08 12.62
N ASP A 12 22.11 6.02 13.57
CA ASP A 12 22.62 5.77 14.92
C ASP A 12 21.73 4.84 15.76
N SER A 13 20.46 4.66 15.37
CA SER A 13 19.51 3.74 16.01
C SER A 13 19.46 2.37 15.33
N THR A 14 20.33 2.11 14.35
CA THR A 14 20.36 0.86 13.60
C THR A 14 20.99 -0.24 14.46
N PRO A 15 20.33 -1.40 14.64
CA PRO A 15 20.90 -2.52 15.40
C PRO A 15 22.24 -3.02 14.82
N ASP A 16 23.16 -3.43 15.68
CA ASP A 16 24.52 -3.86 15.29
C ASP A 16 24.54 -4.99 14.25
N PHE A 17 23.57 -5.92 14.31
CA PHE A 17 23.50 -7.03 13.34
C PHE A 17 23.30 -6.56 11.90
N ILE A 18 22.66 -5.40 11.68
CA ILE A 18 22.52 -4.82 10.33
C ILE A 18 23.90 -4.41 9.82
N TRP A 19 24.71 -3.74 10.65
CA TRP A 19 26.07 -3.35 10.29
C TRP A 19 26.95 -4.57 10.03
N GLN A 20 26.85 -5.61 10.87
CA GLN A 20 27.56 -6.87 10.67
C GLN A 20 27.15 -7.55 9.35
N THR A 21 25.86 -7.54 9.02
CA THR A 21 25.35 -8.09 7.76
C THR A 21 25.90 -7.31 6.56
N LEU A 22 25.91 -5.98 6.64
CA LEU A 22 26.45 -5.14 5.57
C LEU A 22 27.95 -5.33 5.40
N ASP A 23 28.69 -5.41 6.51
CA ASP A 23 30.14 -5.66 6.50
C ASP A 23 30.44 -7.05 5.91
N PHE A 24 29.65 -8.08 6.27
CA PHE A 24 29.74 -9.42 5.67
C PHE A 24 29.46 -9.40 4.16
N LEU A 25 28.42 -8.68 3.71
CA LEU A 25 28.07 -8.55 2.29
C LEU A 25 29.14 -7.79 1.49
N GLU A 26 29.79 -6.81 2.10
CA GLU A 26 30.87 -6.02 1.48
C GLU A 26 32.18 -6.84 1.42
N GLU A 27 32.48 -7.65 2.43
CA GLU A 27 33.62 -8.59 2.43
C GLU A 27 33.47 -9.70 1.37
N HIS A 28 32.25 -10.14 1.12
CA HIS A 28 31.93 -11.20 0.16
C HIS A 28 31.32 -10.66 -1.15
N GLU A 29 31.57 -9.40 -1.50
CA GLU A 29 31.03 -8.79 -2.72
C GLU A 29 31.49 -9.53 -3.99
N ASP A 30 32.73 -10.02 -3.98
CA ASP A 30 33.31 -10.81 -5.07
C ASP A 30 32.72 -12.24 -5.16
N ASP A 31 32.33 -12.82 -4.02
CA ASP A 31 31.71 -14.14 -3.94
C ASP A 31 30.20 -14.10 -4.27
N CYS A 32 29.57 -12.96 -4.07
CA CYS A 32 28.15 -12.73 -4.28
C CYS A 32 27.92 -11.45 -5.10
N PRO A 33 28.24 -11.46 -6.41
CA PRO A 33 28.11 -10.28 -7.25
C PRO A 33 26.68 -9.73 -7.16
N CYS A 34 26.55 -8.41 -7.02
CA CYS A 34 25.26 -7.74 -6.97
C CYS A 34 24.50 -7.99 -8.27
N TRP A 35 23.55 -8.91 -8.22
CA TRP A 35 22.70 -9.18 -9.35
C TRP A 35 21.61 -8.12 -9.47
N ILE A 36 21.83 -7.16 -10.35
CA ILE A 36 20.78 -6.23 -10.77
C ILE A 36 19.96 -6.94 -11.84
N TYR A 37 18.80 -7.45 -11.44
CA TYR A 37 17.81 -7.99 -12.37
C TYR A 37 16.58 -7.10 -12.41
N ASP A 38 16.07 -6.86 -13.61
CA ASP A 38 14.75 -6.29 -13.79
C ASP A 38 13.70 -7.30 -13.33
N ALA A 39 13.18 -7.10 -12.13
CA ALA A 39 12.03 -7.86 -11.65
C ALA A 39 10.81 -7.46 -12.51
N ASN A 40 10.41 -8.33 -13.44
CA ASN A 40 9.23 -8.13 -14.27
C ASN A 40 7.95 -8.32 -13.42
N ALA A 41 7.64 -7.31 -12.61
CA ALA A 41 6.35 -7.17 -11.98
C ALA A 41 5.37 -6.69 -13.05
N GLY A 42 4.72 -7.63 -13.76
CA GLY A 42 3.78 -7.30 -14.83
C GLY A 42 2.75 -6.23 -14.44
N LYS A 43 2.13 -5.57 -15.42
CA LYS A 43 1.34 -4.34 -15.26
C LYS A 43 0.42 -4.31 -14.01
N MET A 44 0.52 -3.23 -13.25
CA MET A 44 -0.38 -2.95 -12.12
C MET A 44 -1.79 -2.67 -12.63
N SER A 45 -2.79 -3.24 -11.97
CA SER A 45 -4.18 -3.18 -12.44
C SER A 45 -5.17 -3.20 -11.28
N ASN A 46 -6.34 -2.61 -11.50
CA ASN A 46 -7.45 -2.66 -10.56
C ASN A 46 -8.77 -2.74 -11.33
N ILE A 47 -9.42 -3.89 -11.27
CA ILE A 47 -10.71 -4.13 -11.93
C ILE A 47 -11.84 -3.66 -11.00
N LEU A 48 -12.66 -2.73 -11.50
CA LEU A 48 -13.72 -2.10 -10.72
C LEU A 48 -15.02 -2.93 -10.76
N TYR A 49 -14.96 -4.21 -10.38
CA TYR A 49 -16.13 -5.12 -10.41
C TYR A 49 -17.36 -4.57 -9.66
N HIS A 50 -17.17 -3.75 -8.62
CA HIS A 50 -18.27 -3.09 -7.89
C HIS A 50 -19.14 -2.17 -8.75
N LYS A 51 -18.66 -1.71 -9.90
CA LYS A 51 -19.43 -0.88 -10.85
C LYS A 51 -20.32 -1.70 -11.79
N GLY A 52 -20.08 -3.00 -11.90
CA GLY A 52 -20.77 -3.90 -12.84
C GLY A 52 -21.14 -5.24 -12.21
N SER A 53 -21.22 -5.31 -10.88
CA SER A 53 -21.38 -6.56 -10.16
C SER A 53 -22.73 -7.24 -10.38
N GLU A 54 -23.71 -6.51 -10.91
CA GLU A 54 -25.06 -7.01 -11.22
C GLU A 54 -25.08 -7.91 -12.46
N ALA A 55 -24.08 -7.79 -13.35
CA ALA A 55 -23.95 -8.61 -14.55
C ALA A 55 -23.13 -9.90 -14.32
N LEU A 56 -22.63 -10.12 -13.10
CA LEU A 56 -21.80 -11.27 -12.77
C LEU A 56 -22.66 -12.48 -12.38
N PRO A 57 -22.23 -13.72 -12.67
CA PRO A 57 -22.91 -14.92 -12.19
C PRO A 57 -23.02 -14.92 -10.67
N SER A 58 -24.16 -15.35 -10.13
CA SER A 58 -24.44 -15.35 -8.69
C SER A 58 -23.44 -16.15 -7.85
N ASN A 59 -22.76 -17.12 -8.46
CA ASN A 59 -21.76 -17.98 -7.84
C ASN A 59 -20.31 -17.56 -8.11
N TRP A 60 -20.09 -16.33 -8.58
CA TRP A 60 -18.77 -15.88 -9.01
C TRP A 60 -18.24 -14.71 -8.18
N VAL A 61 -17.02 -14.86 -7.69
CA VAL A 61 -16.22 -13.77 -7.09
C VAL A 61 -14.76 -13.95 -7.50
N ALA A 62 -14.02 -12.85 -7.53
CA ALA A 62 -12.58 -12.83 -7.71
C ALA A 62 -11.95 -12.16 -6.49
N ILE A 63 -10.79 -12.66 -6.06
CA ILE A 63 -10.04 -12.16 -4.89
C ILE A 63 -8.58 -11.98 -5.24
N GLY A 64 -7.84 -11.25 -4.41
CA GLY A 64 -6.40 -11.14 -4.55
C GLY A 64 -6.01 -10.47 -5.86
N ASP A 65 -4.99 -11.00 -6.52
CA ASP A 65 -4.40 -10.38 -7.72
C ASP A 65 -5.27 -10.51 -8.97
N ALA A 66 -6.30 -11.38 -8.92
CA ALA A 66 -7.31 -11.46 -9.97
C ALA A 66 -8.17 -10.18 -10.05
N VAL A 67 -8.21 -9.37 -8.98
CA VAL A 67 -8.95 -8.09 -8.95
C VAL A 67 -8.02 -6.89 -8.95
N THR A 68 -7.05 -6.86 -8.04
CA THR A 68 -6.17 -5.71 -7.84
C THR A 68 -4.73 -6.17 -7.71
N LYS A 69 -3.90 -5.89 -8.71
CA LYS A 69 -2.46 -6.11 -8.68
C LYS A 69 -1.77 -4.79 -8.28
N LEU A 70 -1.30 -4.74 -7.03
CA LEU A 70 -0.58 -3.60 -6.46
C LEU A 70 0.91 -3.67 -6.80
N ASN A 71 1.58 -2.51 -6.82
CA ASN A 71 3.03 -2.45 -6.95
C ASN A 71 3.69 -3.16 -5.74
N PRO A 72 4.48 -4.23 -5.95
CA PRO A 72 5.00 -5.05 -4.85
C PRO A 72 6.00 -4.30 -3.97
N ILE A 73 6.57 -3.18 -4.43
CA ILE A 73 7.53 -2.37 -3.64
C ILE A 73 6.95 -1.91 -2.30
N TYR A 74 5.61 -1.79 -2.19
CA TYR A 74 4.94 -1.35 -0.97
C TYR A 74 4.54 -2.50 -0.03
N GLY A 75 4.71 -3.77 -0.43
CA GLY A 75 4.44 -4.92 0.45
C GLY A 75 2.97 -5.16 0.81
N GLN A 76 2.01 -4.59 0.08
CA GLN A 76 0.58 -4.60 0.46
C GLN A 76 -0.26 -5.72 -0.17
N GLY A 77 0.35 -6.55 -1.04
CA GLY A 77 -0.37 -7.58 -1.81
C GLY A 77 -1.09 -8.61 -0.94
N THR A 78 -0.39 -9.15 0.06
CA THR A 78 -0.93 -10.15 0.99
C THR A 78 -2.04 -9.56 1.86
N THR A 79 -1.83 -8.38 2.44
CA THR A 79 -2.85 -7.71 3.28
C THR A 79 -4.14 -7.47 2.49
N LYS A 80 -4.03 -6.99 1.25
CA LYS A 80 -5.19 -6.86 0.35
C LYS A 80 -5.88 -8.21 0.11
N ALA A 81 -5.14 -9.29 -0.14
CA ALA A 81 -5.75 -10.61 -0.33
C ALA A 81 -6.49 -11.09 0.93
N VAL A 82 -5.94 -10.85 2.12
CA VAL A 82 -6.59 -11.16 3.40
C VAL A 82 -7.87 -10.33 3.58
N ILE A 83 -7.86 -9.04 3.24
CA ILE A 83 -9.07 -8.19 3.25
C ILE A 83 -10.17 -8.81 2.39
N ASP A 84 -9.82 -9.35 1.21
CA ASP A 84 -10.78 -10.00 0.32
C ASP A 84 -11.37 -11.25 0.96
N VAL A 85 -10.53 -12.13 1.50
CA VAL A 85 -10.96 -13.38 2.16
C VAL A 85 -11.86 -13.10 3.37
N VAL A 86 -11.46 -12.18 4.26
CA VAL A 86 -12.26 -11.81 5.45
C VAL A 86 -13.57 -11.13 5.05
N THR A 87 -13.57 -10.34 3.97
CA THR A 87 -14.80 -9.74 3.45
C THR A 87 -15.76 -10.81 2.94
N LEU A 88 -15.26 -11.80 2.21
CA LEU A 88 -16.05 -12.93 1.72
C LEU A 88 -16.59 -13.79 2.87
N ASP A 89 -15.75 -14.17 3.83
CA ASP A 89 -16.15 -14.93 5.03
C ASP A 89 -17.26 -14.18 5.80
N SER A 90 -17.15 -12.86 5.95
CA SER A 90 -18.18 -12.06 6.62
C SER A 90 -19.55 -12.08 5.92
N ILE A 91 -19.58 -12.31 4.60
CA ILE A 91 -20.83 -12.42 3.83
C ILE A 91 -21.42 -13.81 4.00
N PHE A 92 -20.58 -14.85 3.96
CA PHE A 92 -21.02 -16.22 4.21
C PHE A 92 -21.58 -16.39 5.62
N ARG A 93 -20.93 -15.83 6.65
CA ARG A 93 -21.44 -15.87 8.03
C ARG A 93 -22.75 -15.11 8.23
N ALA A 94 -23.01 -14.09 7.42
CA ALA A 94 -24.27 -13.34 7.46
C ALA A 94 -25.41 -14.04 6.71
N THR A 95 -25.13 -15.11 5.97
CA THR A 95 -26.13 -15.85 5.18
C THR A 95 -26.41 -17.20 5.86
N PRO A 96 -27.66 -17.46 6.30
CA PRO A 96 -28.02 -18.76 6.86
C PRO A 96 -27.72 -19.90 5.88
N ALA A 97 -27.15 -20.99 6.36
CA ALA A 97 -26.83 -22.15 5.52
C ALA A 97 -28.07 -22.71 4.78
N SER A 98 -29.26 -22.56 5.37
CA SER A 98 -30.54 -22.96 4.77
C SER A 98 -30.93 -22.16 3.53
N GLN A 99 -30.37 -20.97 3.32
CA GLN A 99 -30.63 -20.13 2.15
C GLN A 99 -29.70 -20.43 0.97
N GLY A 100 -28.68 -21.28 1.17
CA GLY A 100 -27.66 -21.55 0.16
C GLY A 100 -26.85 -20.31 -0.21
N LEU A 101 -26.36 -20.26 -1.46
CA LEU A 101 -25.57 -19.13 -1.93
C LEU A 101 -26.46 -17.93 -2.26
N ALA A 102 -26.14 -16.76 -1.69
CA ALA A 102 -26.89 -15.53 -1.95
C ALA A 102 -26.87 -15.20 -3.47
N PRO A 103 -28.04 -14.99 -4.12
CA PRO A 103 -28.09 -14.66 -5.55
C PRO A 103 -27.34 -13.37 -5.91
N ASP A 104 -27.22 -12.46 -4.96
CA ASP A 104 -26.53 -11.17 -5.06
C ASP A 104 -25.12 -11.19 -4.44
N LEU A 105 -24.52 -12.37 -4.23
CA LEU A 105 -23.18 -12.53 -3.67
C LEU A 105 -22.14 -11.63 -4.34
N PRO A 106 -22.03 -11.53 -5.69
CA PRO A 106 -21.02 -10.68 -6.32
C PRO A 106 -21.21 -9.21 -5.93
N LYS A 107 -22.46 -8.73 -5.94
CA LYS A 107 -22.80 -7.35 -5.56
C LYS A 107 -22.43 -7.09 -4.10
N LYS A 108 -22.86 -7.94 -3.17
CA LYS A 108 -22.52 -7.84 -1.75
C LYS A 108 -21.01 -7.83 -1.53
N PHE A 109 -20.29 -8.73 -2.19
CA PHE A 109 -18.85 -8.85 -2.06
C PHE A 109 -18.10 -7.63 -2.61
N PHE A 110 -18.29 -7.29 -3.88
CA PHE A 110 -17.51 -6.24 -4.51
C PHE A 110 -17.82 -4.85 -3.95
N VAL A 111 -19.09 -4.57 -3.58
CA VAL A 111 -19.46 -3.31 -2.91
C VAL A 111 -18.83 -3.21 -1.52
N LYS A 112 -18.88 -4.28 -0.71
CA LYS A 112 -18.30 -4.29 0.65
C LYS A 112 -16.77 -4.23 0.64
N ARG A 113 -16.13 -4.85 -0.36
CA ARG A 113 -14.67 -4.86 -0.57
C ARG A 113 -14.13 -3.50 -1.02
N ALA A 114 -14.81 -2.85 -1.97
CA ALA A 114 -14.30 -1.67 -2.67
C ALA A 114 -13.67 -0.59 -1.76
N PRO A 115 -14.35 -0.08 -0.70
CA PRO A 115 -13.78 0.97 0.14
C PRO A 115 -12.54 0.53 0.95
N ARG A 116 -12.36 -0.78 1.17
CA ARG A 116 -11.24 -1.33 1.96
C ARG A 116 -9.94 -1.46 1.16
N VAL A 117 -10.06 -1.64 -0.16
CA VAL A 117 -8.91 -1.85 -1.05
C VAL A 117 -8.58 -0.62 -1.89
N LEU A 118 -9.55 0.26 -2.16
CA LEU A 118 -9.35 1.43 -3.02
C LEU A 118 -8.25 2.36 -2.49
N GLY A 119 -8.16 2.53 -1.16
CA GLY A 119 -7.11 3.33 -0.54
C GLY A 119 -5.71 2.77 -0.80
N LEU A 120 -5.54 1.45 -0.82
CA LEU A 120 -4.26 0.81 -1.15
C LEU A 120 -3.89 1.10 -2.61
N TRP A 121 -4.84 0.92 -3.55
CA TRP A 121 -4.60 1.21 -4.97
C TRP A 121 -4.22 2.67 -5.23
N GLU A 122 -4.98 3.62 -4.70
CA GLU A 122 -4.69 5.05 -4.89
C GLU A 122 -3.40 5.45 -4.19
N GLY A 123 -3.14 4.89 -3.00
CA GLY A 123 -1.95 5.13 -2.19
C GLY A 123 -0.66 4.66 -2.84
N THR A 124 -0.66 3.53 -3.57
CA THR A 124 0.52 3.05 -4.32
C THR A 124 0.67 3.76 -5.67
N LYS A 125 -0.43 4.05 -6.34
CA LYS A 125 -0.43 4.66 -7.69
C LYS A 125 0.02 6.12 -7.67
N ALA A 126 -0.33 6.90 -6.65
CA ALA A 126 0.02 8.33 -6.60
C ALA A 126 1.55 8.60 -6.48
N PRO A 127 2.32 7.84 -5.68
CA PRO A 127 3.77 7.87 -5.73
C PRO A 127 4.35 7.33 -7.04
N ASP A 128 3.79 6.26 -7.62
CA ASP A 128 4.27 5.71 -8.91
C ASP A 128 4.24 6.75 -10.03
N TYR A 129 3.23 7.63 -10.05
CA TYR A 129 3.13 8.72 -11.03
C TYR A 129 4.20 9.81 -10.88
N SER A 130 5.03 9.79 -9.83
CA SER A 130 6.17 10.71 -9.70
C SER A 130 7.35 10.35 -10.60
N TYR A 131 7.43 9.11 -11.06
CA TYR A 131 8.50 8.67 -11.96
C TYR A 131 8.17 9.06 -13.40
N ALA A 132 9.11 9.69 -14.08
CA ALA A 132 8.95 10.12 -15.48
C ALA A 132 8.73 8.93 -16.43
N THR A 133 9.20 7.74 -16.05
CA THR A 133 9.06 6.48 -16.80
C THR A 133 7.70 5.81 -16.61
N THR A 134 6.89 6.24 -15.65
CA THR A 134 5.57 5.64 -15.40
C THR A 134 4.61 5.98 -16.51
N GLN A 135 4.00 4.95 -17.10
CA GLN A 135 2.86 5.10 -18.01
C GLN A 135 1.57 5.24 -17.18
N PRO A 136 0.89 6.40 -17.21
CA PRO A 136 -0.30 6.60 -16.41
C PRO A 136 -1.47 5.75 -16.92
N ALA A 137 -2.37 5.40 -16.01
CA ALA A 137 -3.63 4.72 -16.36
C ALA A 137 -4.44 5.56 -17.37
N LYS A 138 -5.24 4.88 -18.20
CA LYS A 138 -6.07 5.51 -19.25
C LYS A 138 -6.83 6.74 -18.71
N GLY A 139 -6.65 7.89 -19.37
CA GLY A 139 -7.30 9.15 -18.99
C GLY A 139 -6.68 9.87 -17.80
N LYS A 140 -5.47 9.48 -17.37
CA LYS A 140 -4.69 10.16 -16.32
C LYS A 140 -3.35 10.65 -16.87
N THR A 141 -2.74 11.56 -16.14
CA THR A 141 -1.38 12.06 -16.37
C THR A 141 -0.52 11.78 -15.14
N ASN A 142 0.81 11.94 -15.24
CA ASN A 142 1.72 11.80 -14.11
C ASN A 142 1.49 12.88 -13.02
N ALA A 143 0.76 13.96 -13.35
CA ALA A 143 0.32 14.94 -12.37
C ALA A 143 -0.87 14.47 -11.51
N ALA A 144 -1.58 13.40 -11.89
CA ALA A 144 -2.66 12.87 -11.09
C ALA A 144 -2.13 12.38 -9.72
N GLY A 145 -2.89 12.64 -8.65
CA GLY A 145 -2.46 12.25 -7.30
C GLY A 145 -1.37 13.13 -6.68
N THR A 146 -0.97 14.24 -7.31
CA THR A 146 0.05 15.17 -6.77
C THR A 146 -0.26 15.62 -5.35
N TYR A 147 -1.52 15.93 -5.05
CA TYR A 147 -1.93 16.28 -3.69
C TYR A 147 -1.65 15.15 -2.68
N ALA A 148 -2.10 13.93 -2.98
CA ALA A 148 -1.90 12.77 -2.10
C ALA A 148 -0.40 12.45 -1.91
N ARG A 149 0.39 12.54 -2.99
CA ARG A 149 1.85 12.38 -2.94
C ARG A 149 2.51 13.43 -2.05
N ASN A 150 2.19 14.71 -2.27
CA ASN A 150 2.75 15.79 -1.47
C ASN A 150 2.34 15.67 0.00
N LEU A 151 1.11 15.24 0.28
CA LEU A 151 0.64 14.99 1.64
C LEU A 151 1.45 13.85 2.30
N GLY A 152 1.67 12.75 1.58
CA GLY A 152 2.51 11.65 2.05
C GLY A 152 3.96 12.07 2.32
N LEU A 153 4.56 12.84 1.40
CA LEU A 153 5.91 13.40 1.57
C LEU A 153 6.00 14.34 2.78
N THR A 154 5.01 15.23 2.94
CA THR A 154 4.95 16.16 4.08
C THR A 154 4.76 15.41 5.39
N THR A 155 3.93 14.38 5.41
CA THR A 155 3.74 13.51 6.58
C THR A 155 5.03 12.79 6.93
N ASN A 156 5.76 12.26 5.94
CA ASN A 156 7.07 11.65 6.16
C ASN A 156 8.07 12.65 6.74
N LYS A 157 8.16 13.86 6.18
CA LYS A 157 9.04 14.94 6.69
C LYS A 157 8.69 15.31 8.13
N ALA A 158 7.41 15.54 8.43
CA ALA A 158 6.94 15.86 9.79
C ALA A 158 7.23 14.71 10.77
N GLY A 159 7.12 13.45 10.33
CA GLY A 159 7.46 12.29 11.14
C GLY A 159 8.93 12.22 11.56
N ARG A 160 9.85 12.86 10.84
CA ARG A 160 11.28 12.91 11.25
C ARG A 160 11.49 13.70 12.53
N GLU A 161 10.59 14.63 12.85
CA GLU A 161 10.63 15.48 14.04
C GLU A 161 9.69 14.96 15.14
N ASP A 162 8.76 14.06 14.79
CA ASP A 162 7.71 13.60 15.68
C ASP A 162 7.53 12.07 15.60
N LEU A 163 8.06 11.40 16.62
CA LEU A 163 8.02 9.94 16.72
C LEU A 163 6.58 9.38 16.76
N ARG A 164 5.62 10.12 17.33
CA ARG A 164 4.22 9.66 17.37
C ARG A 164 3.61 9.70 15.98
N LEU A 165 3.86 10.75 15.20
CA LEU A 165 3.40 10.83 13.82
C LEU A 165 4.08 9.77 12.95
N ALA A 166 5.39 9.59 13.07
CA ALA A 166 6.12 8.54 12.36
C ALA A 166 5.56 7.14 12.65
N LYS A 167 5.29 6.83 13.92
CA LYS A 167 4.71 5.55 14.34
C LYS A 167 3.34 5.31 13.74
N VAL A 168 2.43 6.29 13.83
CA VAL A 168 1.07 6.16 13.25
C VAL A 168 1.16 6.01 11.73
N PHE A 169 1.99 6.83 11.07
CA PHE A 169 2.16 6.76 9.62
C PHE A 169 2.73 5.41 9.17
N TYR A 170 3.70 4.87 9.91
CA TYR A 170 4.24 3.53 9.69
C TYR A 170 3.17 2.45 9.86
N HIS A 171 2.42 2.45 10.97
CA HIS A 171 1.35 1.47 11.19
C HIS A 171 0.29 1.50 10.08
N VAL A 172 -0.07 2.68 9.58
CA VAL A 172 -1.02 2.82 8.47
C VAL A 172 -0.43 2.26 7.16
N GLN A 173 0.83 2.58 6.82
CA GLN A 173 1.47 2.04 5.62
C GLN A 173 1.62 0.51 5.67
N SER A 174 1.95 -0.03 6.84
CA SER A 174 2.02 -1.46 7.12
C SER A 174 0.65 -2.14 7.24
N CYS A 175 -0.45 -1.38 7.08
CA CYS A 175 -1.82 -1.88 7.17
C CYS A 175 -2.18 -2.52 8.54
N VAL A 176 -1.47 -2.14 9.60
CA VAL A 176 -1.72 -2.60 10.99
C VAL A 176 -2.72 -1.66 11.70
N ALA A 177 -2.85 -0.43 11.21
CA ALA A 177 -3.81 0.55 11.69
C ALA A 177 -4.64 1.12 10.52
N PRO A 178 -5.88 1.58 10.77
CA PRO A 178 -6.72 2.14 9.71
C PRO A 178 -6.19 3.53 9.29
N PRO A 179 -6.36 3.93 8.01
CA PRO A 179 -5.93 5.25 7.53
C PRO A 179 -6.55 6.43 8.27
N THR A 180 -7.70 6.23 8.91
CA THR A 180 -8.40 7.23 9.73
C THR A 180 -7.59 7.70 10.93
N ASP A 181 -6.62 6.92 11.41
CA ASP A 181 -5.77 7.32 12.53
C ASP A 181 -4.92 8.55 12.21
N LEU A 182 -4.59 8.77 10.93
CA LEU A 182 -3.91 9.98 10.46
C LEU A 182 -4.79 11.23 10.51
N LEU A 183 -6.10 11.07 10.66
CA LEU A 183 -7.08 12.17 10.73
C LEU A 183 -7.26 12.72 12.15
N SER A 184 -6.47 12.24 13.13
CA SER A 184 -6.44 12.83 14.45
C SER A 184 -6.13 14.33 14.36
N PRO A 185 -6.91 15.22 15.02
CA PRO A 185 -6.72 16.67 14.92
C PRO A 185 -5.29 17.12 15.23
N VAL A 186 -4.65 16.46 16.19
CA VAL A 186 -3.26 16.75 16.59
C VAL A 186 -2.27 16.39 15.49
N LEU A 187 -2.45 15.25 14.81
CA LEU A 187 -1.57 14.82 13.73
C LEU A 187 -1.78 15.67 12.49
N VAL A 188 -3.04 15.97 12.16
CA VAL A 188 -3.41 16.89 11.07
C VAL A 188 -2.77 18.25 11.29
N ALA A 189 -2.86 18.83 12.48
CA ALA A 189 -2.25 20.11 12.80
C ALA A 189 -0.72 20.10 12.59
N LYS A 190 -0.05 19.01 12.95
CA LYS A 190 1.41 18.86 12.73
C LYS A 190 1.77 18.79 11.25
N VAL A 191 1.02 18.01 10.46
CA VAL A 191 1.24 17.91 9.02
C VAL A 191 0.95 19.24 8.32
N VAL A 192 -0.12 19.94 8.70
CA VAL A 192 -0.46 21.27 8.18
C VAL A 192 0.60 22.30 8.55
N LYS A 193 1.07 22.30 9.80
CA LYS A 193 2.19 23.16 10.22
C LYS A 193 3.42 22.91 9.35
N LYS A 194 3.80 21.65 9.14
CA LYS A 194 4.94 21.29 8.27
C LYS A 194 4.70 21.73 6.82
N TRP A 195 3.48 21.56 6.31
CA TRP A 195 3.08 21.98 4.97
C TRP A 195 3.28 23.48 4.74
N ILE A 196 2.92 24.31 5.73
CA ILE A 196 3.03 25.78 5.66
C ILE A 196 4.50 26.22 5.82
N MET A 197 5.27 25.54 6.66
CA MET A 197 6.64 25.94 7.02
C MET A 197 7.74 25.44 6.06
N GLY A 198 7.48 24.41 5.24
CA GLY A 198 8.46 23.82 4.30
C GLY A 198 9.20 22.60 4.84
#